data_AF-A0A450SX11-F1
#
_entry.id   AF-A0A450SX11-F1
#
_cell.length_a   1.000
_cell.length_b   1.000
_cell.length_c   1.000
_cell.angle_alpha   90.00
_cell.angle_beta   90.00
_cell.angle_gamma   90.00
#
_symmetry.space_group_name_H-M   'P 1'
#
loop_
_entity.id
_entity.type
_entity.pdbx_description
1 polymer ?
#
loop_
_entity_poly.entity_id
_entity_poly.type
_entity_poly.pdbx_seq_one_letter_code
_entity_poly.pdbx_strand_id
1 'polypeptide(L)'
;MIKKADIMNLFRMGNLPSKNNVHKICTLCSGPEVTKILDTRDSRNEEISLYGCKICGAIIPDYHLDHTKYNETEFQIAHHSNFWKTESMPDLDLAASQAMQLVREIAEFVGTPTKAGLIVDLGAGRGNILHAMRRAGYDAIGCEASSSLAEMARRAFSLSSDVLKSEDIELFLESSVLSERKISVILLWHILEHLKNPKEIFERIVSVSDECAFFFIELPLPTRENIFPAHLFLATPKIADWIAREFSLTILNIQMLPKRKFIRIVLTRNGESLVWEPSESIKLLLAQDWTKAESVIFLYETLLSEGNAQKKDLHMNSTKRSTEIYLHIGFHKTGTSALQEYFFENRIALREAGILYPQSITRFPSHIEIAAALLPDEINWVDEDYDRDLIFDRYRRMAKEAPRGTTILLSTEELCRIDQRIERLEYIRDRFEGIKVNIVAYRRDPLDFLVSLYHHAIRKGSYDGTFAEYLKQTNLRVADFDQRLKGWKQVFGNENVIVHSYETVSGRQQGKDIVTDMFEIMGQTPPILTKTRRVNIGIHPWLREAYCALTSADLDDEKRALFRRKLLNIGAEFPRANGALFYLGEDNYEQLKKKLTSW
;
A
#
# COMPACT_ATOMS: atom_id res chain seq x y z
N MET A 1 10.15 -7.95 -34.17
CA MET A 1 9.75 -6.82 -33.30
C MET A 1 8.73 -5.97 -34.06
N ILE A 2 7.46 -6.05 -33.68
CA ILE A 2 6.38 -5.22 -34.26
C ILE A 2 6.40 -3.87 -33.51
N LYS A 3 6.39 -2.74 -34.22
CA LYS A 3 6.42 -1.41 -33.58
C LYS A 3 5.08 -1.11 -32.92
N LYS A 4 5.08 -0.31 -31.84
CA LYS A 4 3.88 0.14 -31.11
C LYS A 4 2.81 0.78 -32.02
N ALA A 5 3.22 1.40 -33.13
CA ALA A 5 2.34 1.98 -34.14
C ALA A 5 1.71 0.93 -35.09
N ASP A 6 2.37 -0.20 -35.32
CA ASP A 6 1.89 -1.27 -36.20
C ASP A 6 0.82 -2.13 -35.50
N ILE A 7 0.92 -2.29 -34.17
CA ILE A 7 -0.13 -2.90 -33.33
C ILE A 7 -1.41 -2.06 -33.34
N MET A 8 -1.30 -0.72 -33.38
CA MET A 8 -2.47 0.16 -33.42
C MET A 8 -3.17 0.19 -34.79
N ASN A 9 -2.44 -0.04 -35.89
CA ASN A 9 -3.01 -0.01 -37.25
C ASN A 9 -3.74 -1.30 -37.67
N LEU A 10 -3.62 -2.39 -36.92
CA LEU A 10 -4.29 -3.67 -37.20
C LEU A 10 -5.79 -3.69 -36.85
N PHE A 11 -6.29 -2.67 -36.13
CA PHE A 11 -7.65 -2.60 -35.61
C PHE A 11 -8.56 -1.59 -36.34
N ARG A 12 -8.27 -1.23 -37.59
CA ARG A 12 -9.28 -0.52 -38.40
C ARG A 12 -10.47 -1.45 -38.60
N MET A 13 -11.58 -1.16 -37.92
CA MET A 13 -12.87 -1.79 -38.18
C MET A 13 -13.18 -1.67 -39.67
N GLY A 14 -13.11 -2.80 -40.38
CA GLY A 14 -13.85 -2.93 -41.62
C GLY A 14 -15.32 -2.68 -41.32
N ASN A 15 -15.99 -1.94 -42.20
CA ASN A 15 -17.40 -1.56 -42.06
C ASN A 15 -18.25 -2.73 -41.53
N LEU A 16 -18.93 -2.49 -40.40
CA LEU A 16 -19.90 -3.38 -39.76
C LEU A 16 -20.88 -3.95 -40.79
N PRO A 17 -20.89 -5.26 -41.06
CA PRO A 17 -22.07 -5.91 -41.59
C PRO A 17 -23.09 -6.03 -40.47
N SER A 18 -24.32 -5.65 -40.78
CA SER A 18 -25.49 -5.70 -39.92
C SER A 18 -25.72 -7.06 -39.24
N LYS A 19 -26.18 -7.00 -37.98
CA LYS A 19 -27.14 -7.90 -37.34
C LYS A 19 -27.14 -9.35 -37.87
N ASN A 20 -26.27 -10.20 -37.35
CA ASN A 20 -26.54 -11.64 -37.32
C ASN A 20 -26.21 -12.18 -35.93
N ASN A 21 -27.18 -12.86 -35.32
CA ASN A 21 -27.06 -13.57 -34.04
C ASN A 21 -26.01 -14.68 -34.18
N VAL A 22 -24.74 -14.37 -33.93
CA VAL A 22 -23.75 -15.41 -33.63
C VAL A 22 -24.08 -15.92 -32.23
N HIS A 23 -24.44 -17.19 -32.11
CA HIS A 23 -24.55 -17.85 -30.81
C HIS A 23 -23.21 -17.72 -30.09
N LYS A 24 -23.18 -16.96 -29.00
CA LYS A 24 -21.97 -16.78 -28.20
C LYS A 24 -21.89 -17.83 -27.13
N ILE A 25 -20.70 -18.42 -27.00
CA ILE A 25 -20.35 -19.34 -25.92
C ILE A 25 -19.59 -18.54 -24.86
N CYS A 26 -19.78 -18.88 -23.59
CA CYS A 26 -19.04 -18.26 -22.50
C CYS A 26 -17.56 -18.69 -22.56
N THR A 27 -16.64 -17.73 -22.58
CA THR A 27 -15.19 -17.98 -22.59
C THR A 27 -14.66 -18.56 -21.27
N LEU A 28 -15.42 -18.47 -20.18
CA LEU A 28 -15.06 -19.11 -18.90
C LEU A 28 -15.56 -20.57 -18.82
N CYS A 29 -16.87 -20.78 -18.92
CA CYS A 29 -17.47 -22.09 -18.63
C CYS A 29 -17.85 -22.91 -19.87
N SER A 30 -17.56 -22.40 -21.07
CA SER A 30 -17.94 -22.99 -22.37
C SER A 30 -19.45 -23.21 -22.53
N GLY A 31 -20.27 -22.52 -21.73
CA GLY A 31 -21.71 -22.66 -21.71
C GLY A 31 -22.40 -21.83 -22.80
N PRO A 32 -23.54 -22.31 -23.37
CA PRO A 32 -24.20 -21.65 -24.50
C PRO A 32 -25.13 -20.48 -24.08
N GLU A 33 -25.40 -20.31 -22.78
CA GLU A 33 -26.38 -19.35 -22.28
C GLU A 33 -25.75 -17.97 -22.02
N VAL A 34 -25.43 -17.27 -23.11
CA VAL A 34 -24.83 -15.93 -23.08
C VAL A 34 -25.79 -14.91 -23.69
N THR A 35 -26.12 -13.88 -22.93
CA THR A 35 -27.07 -12.82 -23.35
C THR A 35 -26.41 -11.46 -23.35
N LYS A 36 -26.71 -10.62 -24.35
CA LYS A 36 -26.21 -9.24 -24.38
C LYS A 36 -26.74 -8.48 -23.16
N ILE A 37 -25.85 -7.81 -22.43
CA ILE A 37 -26.14 -7.01 -21.25
C ILE A 37 -26.30 -5.53 -21.64
N LEU A 38 -25.21 -4.90 -22.09
CA LEU A 38 -25.15 -3.46 -22.34
C LEU A 38 -24.08 -3.11 -23.37
N ASP A 39 -24.21 -1.95 -24.01
CA ASP A 39 -23.19 -1.33 -24.84
C ASP A 39 -22.41 -0.29 -24.03
N THR A 40 -21.09 -0.28 -24.14
CA THR A 40 -20.19 0.60 -23.38
C THR A 40 -18.93 0.93 -24.19
N ARG A 41 -17.94 1.53 -23.53
CA ARG A 41 -16.61 1.77 -24.06
C ARG A 41 -15.54 1.02 -23.28
N ASP A 42 -14.55 0.52 -24.00
CA ASP A 42 -13.40 -0.16 -23.43
C ASP A 42 -12.35 0.84 -22.87
N SER A 43 -11.21 0.33 -22.41
CA SER A 43 -10.09 1.13 -21.89
C SER A 43 -9.43 2.01 -22.96
N ARG A 44 -9.62 1.70 -24.24
CA ARG A 44 -9.14 2.45 -25.41
C ARG A 44 -10.18 3.45 -25.93
N ASN A 45 -11.34 3.54 -25.26
CA ASN A 45 -12.48 4.36 -25.64
C ASN A 45 -13.20 3.88 -26.92
N GLU A 46 -13.01 2.62 -27.33
CA GLU A 46 -13.72 1.99 -28.45
C GLU A 46 -15.07 1.43 -27.99
N GLU A 47 -16.07 1.45 -28.87
CA GLU A 47 -17.40 0.91 -28.57
C GLU A 47 -17.39 -0.62 -28.52
N ILE A 48 -18.01 -1.18 -27.49
CA ILE A 48 -18.01 -2.62 -27.23
C ILE A 48 -19.32 -3.06 -26.58
N SER A 49 -19.80 -4.24 -26.95
CA SER A 49 -20.93 -4.88 -26.28
C SER A 49 -20.44 -5.83 -25.19
N LEU A 50 -21.07 -5.79 -24.02
CA LEU A 50 -20.86 -6.76 -22.94
C LEU A 50 -21.98 -7.80 -22.94
N TYR A 51 -21.62 -9.05 -22.69
CA TYR A 51 -22.55 -10.18 -22.61
C TYR A 51 -22.40 -10.90 -21.26
N GLY A 52 -23.49 -11.42 -20.71
CA GLY A 52 -23.53 -12.11 -19.42
C GLY A 52 -23.83 -13.58 -19.59
N CYS A 53 -23.07 -14.43 -18.91
CA CYS A 53 -23.36 -15.86 -18.86
C CYS A 53 -24.35 -16.20 -17.73
N LYS A 54 -25.43 -16.93 -18.06
CA LYS A 54 -26.41 -17.41 -17.06
C LYS A 54 -25.87 -18.51 -16.17
N ILE A 55 -24.91 -19.29 -16.67
CA ILE A 55 -24.37 -20.48 -16.01
C ILE A 55 -23.35 -20.08 -14.94
N CYS A 56 -22.27 -19.38 -15.33
CA CYS A 56 -21.18 -19.03 -14.41
C CYS A 56 -21.21 -17.57 -13.92
N GLY A 57 -22.02 -16.70 -14.51
CA GLY A 57 -22.10 -15.28 -14.14
C GLY A 57 -20.96 -14.40 -14.68
N ALA A 58 -20.05 -14.94 -15.51
CA ALA A 58 -18.99 -14.15 -16.13
C ALA A 58 -19.54 -13.13 -17.15
N ILE A 59 -18.85 -12.00 -17.27
CA ILE A 59 -19.15 -10.95 -18.26
C ILE A 59 -18.12 -11.04 -19.39
N ILE A 60 -18.60 -11.19 -20.62
CA ILE A 60 -17.80 -11.42 -21.82
C ILE A 60 -17.81 -10.14 -22.68
N PRO A 61 -16.66 -9.48 -22.89
CA PRO A 61 -16.55 -8.39 -23.84
C PRO A 61 -16.49 -8.92 -25.28
N ASP A 62 -17.25 -8.29 -26.18
CA ASP A 62 -17.41 -8.74 -27.56
C ASP A 62 -16.30 -8.29 -28.52
N TYR A 63 -15.10 -8.82 -28.37
CA TYR A 63 -14.06 -8.55 -29.34
C TYR A 63 -14.18 -9.49 -30.54
N HIS A 64 -14.49 -8.94 -31.72
CA HIS A 64 -14.35 -9.65 -33.00
C HIS A 64 -12.86 -9.73 -33.37
N LEU A 65 -12.19 -10.76 -32.87
CA LEU A 65 -10.78 -11.03 -33.17
C LEU A 65 -10.68 -11.95 -34.39
N ASP A 66 -9.87 -11.56 -35.38
CA ASP A 66 -9.52 -12.44 -36.50
C ASP A 66 -8.51 -13.49 -36.00
N HIS A 67 -9.03 -14.64 -35.55
CA HIS A 67 -8.22 -15.74 -35.01
C HIS A 67 -7.25 -16.36 -36.03
N THR A 68 -7.34 -16.03 -37.32
CA THR A 68 -6.32 -16.44 -38.32
C THR A 68 -5.06 -15.58 -38.27
N LYS A 69 -5.13 -14.42 -37.61
CA LYS A 69 -4.02 -13.45 -37.43
C LYS A 69 -3.66 -13.21 -35.97
N TYR A 70 -4.37 -13.83 -35.03
CA TYR A 70 -4.34 -13.48 -33.61
C TYR A 70 -4.18 -14.73 -32.74
N ASN A 71 -3.05 -14.82 -32.03
CA ASN A 71 -2.85 -15.78 -30.96
C ASN A 71 -2.99 -15.02 -29.62
N GLU A 72 -4.05 -15.28 -28.85
CA GLU A 72 -4.34 -14.61 -27.58
C GLU A 72 -3.15 -14.65 -26.61
N THR A 73 -2.47 -15.81 -26.53
CA THR A 73 -1.30 -16.03 -25.67
C THR A 73 -0.12 -15.16 -26.11
N GLU A 74 0.18 -15.10 -27.41
CA GLU A 74 1.26 -14.24 -27.93
C GLU A 74 0.96 -12.75 -27.74
N PHE A 75 -0.30 -12.35 -27.88
CA PHE A 75 -0.73 -10.98 -27.65
C PHE A 75 -0.60 -10.59 -26.18
N GLN A 76 -1.04 -11.45 -25.25
CA GLN A 76 -0.86 -11.25 -23.81
C GLN A 76 0.64 -11.13 -23.47
N ILE A 77 1.45 -12.07 -23.95
CA ILE A 77 2.91 -12.06 -23.76
C ILE A 77 3.50 -10.75 -24.29
N ALA A 78 3.11 -10.30 -25.48
CA ALA A 78 3.58 -9.06 -26.07
C ALA A 78 3.09 -7.82 -25.30
N HIS A 79 1.86 -7.81 -24.79
CA HIS A 79 1.31 -6.72 -24.00
C HIS A 79 2.06 -6.58 -22.68
N HIS A 80 2.20 -7.67 -21.91
CA HIS A 80 2.90 -7.67 -20.63
C HIS A 80 4.39 -7.36 -20.80
N SER A 81 5.06 -8.00 -21.77
CA SER A 81 6.49 -7.75 -22.02
C SER A 81 6.78 -6.31 -22.42
N ASN A 82 5.86 -5.65 -23.15
CA ASN A 82 6.01 -4.24 -23.49
C ASN A 82 5.64 -3.30 -22.35
N PHE A 83 4.65 -3.66 -21.53
CA PHE A 83 4.25 -2.86 -20.36
C PHE A 83 5.37 -2.79 -19.32
N TRP A 84 6.08 -3.90 -19.10
CA TRP A 84 7.13 -4.01 -18.08
C TRP A 84 8.56 -3.79 -18.61
N LYS A 85 8.71 -3.34 -19.86
CA LYS A 85 10.02 -3.23 -20.53
C LYS A 85 11.00 -2.25 -19.88
N THR A 86 10.51 -1.31 -19.07
CA THR A 86 11.29 -0.19 -18.51
C THR A 86 11.54 -0.30 -17.01
N GLU A 87 11.14 -1.39 -16.35
CA GLU A 87 11.33 -1.53 -14.90
C GLU A 87 12.77 -1.91 -14.54
N SER A 88 13.24 -1.35 -13.42
CA SER A 88 14.56 -1.59 -12.85
C SER A 88 14.54 -2.70 -11.78
N MET A 89 15.72 -3.27 -11.47
CA MET A 89 15.86 -4.28 -10.40
C MET A 89 15.23 -3.84 -9.05
N PRO A 90 15.44 -2.60 -8.58
CA PRO A 90 14.79 -2.09 -7.37
C PRO A 90 13.25 -2.07 -7.43
N ASP A 91 12.65 -1.87 -8.60
CA ASP A 91 11.19 -1.86 -8.77
C ASP A 91 10.62 -3.28 -8.55
N LEU A 92 11.35 -4.30 -8.98
CA LEU A 92 11.00 -5.71 -8.79
C LEU A 92 11.11 -6.12 -7.31
N ASP A 93 12.21 -5.77 -6.63
CA ASP A 93 12.40 -6.05 -5.19
C ASP A 93 11.36 -5.34 -4.31
N LEU A 94 10.98 -4.12 -4.69
CA LEU A 94 9.90 -3.38 -4.04
C LEU A 94 8.56 -4.09 -4.24
N ALA A 95 8.25 -4.51 -5.46
CA ALA A 95 7.01 -5.22 -5.77
C ALA A 95 6.94 -6.58 -5.07
N ALA A 96 8.05 -7.31 -4.94
CA ALA A 96 8.12 -8.53 -4.13
C ALA A 96 7.96 -8.23 -2.62
N SER A 97 8.53 -7.13 -2.13
CA SER A 97 8.33 -6.68 -0.74
C SER A 97 6.87 -6.30 -0.46
N GLN A 98 6.14 -5.80 -1.46
CA GLN A 98 4.69 -5.57 -1.38
C GLN A 98 3.90 -6.88 -1.38
N ALA A 99 4.34 -7.88 -2.15
CA ALA A 99 3.73 -9.22 -2.16
C ALA A 99 3.85 -9.95 -0.81
N MET A 100 4.70 -9.50 0.12
CA MET A 100 4.78 -10.05 1.48
C MET A 100 3.47 -9.92 2.28
N GLN A 101 2.57 -8.99 1.93
CA GLN A 101 1.25 -8.96 2.54
C GLN A 101 0.44 -10.20 2.17
N LEU A 102 0.40 -10.54 0.87
CA LEU A 102 -0.26 -11.74 0.37
C LEU A 102 0.36 -13.01 0.98
N VAL A 103 1.68 -13.04 1.16
CA VAL A 103 2.37 -14.15 1.85
C VAL A 103 1.84 -14.35 3.28
N ARG A 104 1.59 -13.26 4.02
CA ARG A 104 1.03 -13.37 5.38
C ARG A 104 -0.41 -13.86 5.37
N GLU A 105 -1.22 -13.37 4.44
CA GLU A 105 -2.61 -13.83 4.28
C GLU A 105 -2.64 -15.32 3.96
N ILE A 106 -1.77 -15.80 3.05
CA ILE A 106 -1.65 -17.23 2.74
C ILE A 106 -1.16 -18.03 3.95
N ALA A 107 -0.22 -17.50 4.73
CA ALA A 107 0.28 -18.12 5.95
C ALA A 107 -0.82 -18.35 7.01
N GLU A 108 -1.90 -17.58 7.02
CA GLU A 108 -3.05 -17.80 7.90
C GLU A 108 -3.80 -19.11 7.55
N PHE A 109 -3.78 -19.52 6.28
CA PHE A 109 -4.42 -20.75 5.81
C PHE A 109 -3.52 -21.97 5.90
N VAL A 110 -2.24 -21.84 5.51
CA VAL A 110 -1.32 -22.99 5.41
C VAL A 110 -0.30 -23.11 6.54
N GLY A 111 -0.27 -22.14 7.45
CA GLY A 111 0.64 -22.13 8.59
C GLY A 111 2.10 -21.86 8.22
N THR A 112 3.02 -22.37 9.03
CA THR A 112 4.47 -22.14 8.87
C THR A 112 5.04 -22.87 7.64
N PRO A 113 6.13 -22.38 7.03
CA PRO A 113 6.73 -23.03 5.86
C PRO A 113 7.06 -24.52 6.02
N THR A 114 7.45 -24.94 7.24
CA THR A 114 7.74 -26.35 7.57
C THR A 114 6.52 -27.26 7.62
N LYS A 115 5.32 -26.69 7.68
CA LYS A 115 4.04 -27.40 7.72
C LYS A 115 3.27 -27.31 6.41
N ALA A 116 3.59 -26.33 5.57
CA ALA A 116 3.00 -26.17 4.25
C ALA A 116 3.58 -27.22 3.27
N GLY A 117 2.75 -27.68 2.35
CA GLY A 117 3.22 -28.40 1.17
C GLY A 117 3.83 -27.44 0.14
N LEU A 118 3.95 -27.90 -1.08
CA LEU A 118 4.37 -27.08 -2.22
C LEU A 118 3.36 -25.96 -2.48
N ILE A 119 3.88 -24.75 -2.76
CA ILE A 119 3.14 -23.60 -3.26
C ILE A 119 3.42 -23.45 -4.76
N VAL A 120 2.38 -23.37 -5.58
CA VAL A 120 2.50 -23.25 -7.03
C VAL A 120 1.96 -21.89 -7.49
N ASP A 121 2.79 -21.11 -8.16
CA ASP A 121 2.44 -19.82 -8.78
C ASP A 121 2.27 -20.01 -10.31
N LEU A 122 1.02 -20.05 -10.79
CA LEU A 122 0.69 -20.28 -12.20
C LEU A 122 0.52 -18.95 -12.93
N GLY A 123 1.41 -18.67 -13.89
CA GLY A 123 1.49 -17.35 -14.52
C GLY A 123 2.25 -16.34 -13.66
N ALA A 124 3.42 -16.75 -13.15
CA ALA A 124 4.20 -15.98 -12.17
C ALA A 124 4.69 -14.62 -12.70
N GLY A 125 4.63 -14.38 -14.02
CA GLY A 125 5.01 -13.12 -14.65
C GLY A 125 6.44 -12.74 -14.32
N ARG A 126 6.60 -11.58 -13.66
CA ARG A 126 7.89 -11.07 -13.18
C ARG A 126 8.38 -11.70 -11.87
N GLY A 127 7.69 -12.72 -11.34
CA GLY A 127 8.15 -13.57 -10.24
C GLY A 127 8.03 -12.97 -8.84
N ASN A 128 7.29 -11.86 -8.66
CA ASN A 128 7.23 -11.15 -7.37
C ASN A 128 6.62 -11.99 -6.24
N ILE A 129 5.49 -12.65 -6.52
CA ILE A 129 4.78 -13.47 -5.52
C ILE A 129 5.60 -14.73 -5.22
N LEU A 130 6.04 -15.44 -6.27
CA LEU A 130 6.98 -16.55 -6.16
C LEU A 130 8.23 -16.20 -5.32
N HIS A 131 8.89 -15.09 -5.59
CA HIS A 131 10.06 -14.66 -4.84
C HIS A 131 9.72 -14.35 -3.37
N ALA A 132 8.61 -13.63 -3.12
CA ALA A 132 8.18 -13.31 -1.77
C ALA A 132 7.89 -14.57 -0.92
N MET A 133 7.26 -15.58 -1.52
CA MET A 133 7.03 -16.89 -0.88
C MET A 133 8.33 -17.57 -0.49
N ARG A 134 9.28 -17.65 -1.43
CA ARG A 134 10.58 -18.28 -1.18
C ARG A 134 11.39 -17.52 -0.15
N ARG A 135 11.36 -16.18 -0.17
CA ARG A 135 12.00 -15.32 0.82
C ARG A 135 11.41 -15.50 2.22
N ALA A 136 10.12 -15.84 2.32
CA ALA A 136 9.47 -16.21 3.58
C ALA A 136 9.74 -17.67 4.01
N GLY A 137 10.52 -18.43 3.23
CA GLY A 137 10.94 -19.79 3.55
C GLY A 137 10.02 -20.89 3.02
N TYR A 138 8.95 -20.55 2.29
CA TYR A 138 8.06 -21.54 1.68
C TYR A 138 8.74 -22.22 0.49
N ASP A 139 8.43 -23.50 0.32
CA ASP A 139 8.81 -24.23 -0.88
C ASP A 139 7.82 -23.90 -2.00
N ALA A 140 8.21 -22.94 -2.83
CA ALA A 140 7.39 -22.41 -3.91
C ALA A 140 8.08 -22.54 -5.27
N ILE A 141 7.31 -22.96 -6.27
CA ILE A 141 7.69 -23.03 -7.69
C ILE A 141 6.61 -22.39 -8.56
N GLY A 142 6.91 -22.11 -9.82
CA GLY A 142 5.91 -21.56 -10.74
C GLY A 142 6.30 -21.68 -12.21
N CYS A 143 5.37 -21.27 -13.07
CA CYS A 143 5.57 -21.17 -14.51
C CYS A 143 5.17 -19.81 -15.06
N GLU A 144 5.80 -19.42 -16.16
CA GLU A 144 5.46 -18.22 -16.93
C GLU A 144 5.68 -18.49 -18.42
N ALA A 145 4.64 -18.25 -19.23
CA ALA A 145 4.67 -18.52 -20.67
C ALA A 145 5.58 -17.54 -21.43
N SER A 146 5.73 -16.31 -20.96
CA SER A 146 6.70 -15.35 -21.50
C SER A 146 8.13 -15.68 -21.04
N SER A 147 8.91 -16.26 -21.93
CA SER A 147 10.34 -16.53 -21.67
C SER A 147 11.12 -15.27 -21.26
N SER A 148 10.76 -14.10 -21.81
CA SER A 148 11.38 -12.83 -21.42
C SER A 148 11.06 -12.42 -19.98
N LEU A 149 9.82 -12.61 -19.51
CA LEU A 149 9.45 -12.29 -18.13
C LEU A 149 10.04 -13.31 -17.15
N ALA A 150 10.01 -14.59 -17.51
CA ALA A 150 10.63 -15.65 -16.73
C ALA A 150 12.15 -15.45 -16.58
N GLU A 151 12.85 -15.06 -17.66
CA GLU A 151 14.28 -14.72 -17.60
C GLU A 151 14.54 -13.46 -16.76
N MET A 152 13.72 -12.43 -16.92
CA MET A 152 13.82 -11.21 -16.11
C MET A 152 13.70 -11.54 -14.62
N ALA A 153 12.67 -12.29 -14.23
CA ALA A 153 12.43 -12.72 -12.85
C ALA A 153 13.57 -13.58 -12.31
N ARG A 154 14.05 -14.57 -13.09
CA ARG A 154 15.18 -15.43 -12.69
C ARG A 154 16.46 -14.64 -12.47
N ARG A 155 16.76 -13.67 -13.33
CA ARG A 155 17.92 -12.78 -13.15
C ARG A 155 17.73 -11.85 -11.96
N ALA A 156 16.54 -11.26 -11.82
CA ALA A 156 16.20 -10.33 -10.74
C ALA A 156 16.38 -10.96 -9.36
N PHE A 157 15.84 -12.17 -9.20
CA PHE A 157 15.68 -12.82 -7.91
C PHE A 157 16.60 -14.02 -7.71
N SER A 158 17.55 -14.25 -8.63
CA SER A 158 18.46 -15.39 -8.63
C SER A 158 17.73 -16.75 -8.52
N LEU A 159 16.61 -16.89 -9.24
CA LEU A 159 15.81 -18.13 -9.27
C LEU A 159 16.39 -19.10 -10.31
N SER A 160 16.44 -20.40 -9.98
CA SER A 160 16.80 -21.43 -10.95
C SER A 160 15.67 -21.69 -11.96
N SER A 161 15.99 -22.33 -13.09
CA SER A 161 15.00 -22.81 -14.06
C SER A 161 14.01 -23.81 -13.46
N ASP A 162 14.40 -24.53 -12.42
CA ASP A 162 13.54 -25.52 -11.76
C ASP A 162 12.51 -24.85 -10.82
N VAL A 163 12.81 -23.63 -10.37
CA VAL A 163 11.92 -22.84 -9.51
C VAL A 163 10.92 -22.03 -10.34
N LEU A 164 11.38 -21.39 -11.42
CA LEU A 164 10.52 -20.66 -12.35
C LEU A 164 10.73 -21.18 -13.77
N LYS A 165 9.79 -22.00 -14.22
CA LYS A 165 9.83 -22.59 -15.56
C LYS A 165 9.28 -21.61 -16.59
N SER A 166 9.91 -21.60 -17.76
CA SER A 166 9.53 -20.76 -18.90
C SER A 166 8.64 -21.56 -19.85
N GLU A 167 7.43 -21.90 -19.40
CA GLU A 167 6.47 -22.72 -20.13
C GLU A 167 5.03 -22.29 -19.80
N ASP A 168 4.08 -22.70 -20.64
CA ASP A 168 2.66 -22.49 -20.36
C ASP A 168 2.16 -23.42 -19.23
N ILE A 169 0.96 -23.12 -18.73
CA ILE A 169 0.36 -23.86 -17.61
C ILE A 169 0.10 -25.32 -17.99
N GLU A 170 -0.32 -25.60 -19.22
CA GLU A 170 -0.66 -26.97 -19.63
C GLU A 170 0.57 -27.88 -19.59
N LEU A 171 1.70 -27.42 -20.13
CA LEU A 171 2.96 -28.15 -20.07
C LEU A 171 3.47 -28.25 -18.63
N PHE A 172 3.33 -27.19 -17.84
CA PHE A 172 3.75 -27.20 -16.44
C PHE A 172 3.00 -28.24 -15.61
N LEU A 173 1.70 -28.39 -15.84
CA LEU A 173 0.85 -29.38 -15.16
C LEU A 173 1.22 -30.84 -15.49
N GLU A 174 1.98 -31.07 -16.56
CA GLU A 174 2.50 -32.41 -16.95
C GLU A 174 3.85 -32.72 -16.30
N SER A 175 4.43 -31.79 -15.55
CA SER A 175 5.72 -31.98 -14.91
C SER A 175 5.68 -33.03 -13.81
N SER A 176 6.64 -33.98 -13.85
CA SER A 176 6.84 -34.96 -12.78
C SER A 176 7.06 -34.33 -11.39
N VAL A 177 7.61 -33.12 -11.33
CA VAL A 177 7.84 -32.34 -10.09
C VAL A 177 6.53 -32.11 -9.32
N LEU A 178 5.41 -31.97 -10.02
CA LEU A 178 4.10 -31.80 -9.40
C LEU A 178 3.55 -33.13 -8.87
N SER A 179 3.80 -34.23 -9.57
CA SER A 179 3.33 -35.57 -9.17
C SER A 179 4.05 -36.14 -7.93
N GLU A 180 5.26 -35.66 -7.64
CA GLU A 180 6.08 -36.15 -6.53
C GLU A 180 5.85 -35.37 -5.22
N ARG A 181 5.07 -34.28 -5.27
CA ARG A 181 4.99 -33.29 -4.18
C ARG A 181 3.56 -32.97 -3.83
N LYS A 182 3.31 -32.80 -2.53
CA LYS A 182 2.02 -32.37 -1.99
C LYS A 182 1.76 -30.89 -2.32
N ILE A 183 0.94 -30.59 -3.32
CA ILE A 183 0.55 -29.22 -3.68
C ILE A 183 -0.54 -28.72 -2.72
N SER A 184 -0.12 -27.87 -1.79
CA SER A 184 -1.00 -27.31 -0.74
C SER A 184 -1.59 -25.95 -1.08
N VAL A 185 -0.95 -25.18 -1.98
CA VAL A 185 -1.43 -23.86 -2.39
C VAL A 185 -1.23 -23.68 -3.88
N ILE A 186 -2.26 -23.16 -4.55
CA ILE A 186 -2.21 -22.74 -5.95
C ILE A 186 -2.59 -21.26 -6.03
N LEU A 187 -1.72 -20.47 -6.67
CA LEU A 187 -1.91 -19.05 -6.91
C LEU A 187 -2.22 -18.83 -8.39
N LEU A 188 -3.34 -18.15 -8.64
CA LEU A 188 -3.84 -17.80 -9.97
C LEU A 188 -4.09 -16.29 -9.99
N TRP A 189 -3.02 -15.53 -10.21
CA TRP A 189 -3.04 -14.08 -10.12
C TRP A 189 -3.12 -13.45 -11.50
N HIS A 190 -4.30 -12.94 -11.87
CA HIS A 190 -4.53 -12.24 -13.14
C HIS A 190 -4.19 -13.12 -14.35
N ILE A 191 -4.76 -14.33 -14.36
CA ILE A 191 -4.37 -15.39 -15.28
C ILE A 191 -5.57 -16.07 -15.95
N LEU A 192 -6.59 -16.49 -15.18
CA LEU A 192 -7.71 -17.25 -15.75
C LEU A 192 -8.44 -16.48 -16.85
N GLU A 193 -8.56 -15.16 -16.70
CA GLU A 193 -9.19 -14.25 -17.67
C GLU A 193 -8.47 -14.18 -19.02
N HIS A 194 -7.25 -14.70 -19.11
CA HIS A 194 -6.44 -14.72 -20.33
C HIS A 194 -6.42 -16.10 -21.01
N LEU A 195 -6.87 -17.15 -20.32
CA LEU A 195 -6.81 -18.52 -20.84
C LEU A 195 -7.95 -18.79 -21.81
N LYS A 196 -7.66 -19.51 -22.91
CA LYS A 196 -8.66 -19.88 -23.91
C LYS A 196 -9.64 -20.95 -23.39
N ASN A 197 -9.12 -21.87 -22.59
CA ASN A 197 -9.81 -23.05 -22.06
C ASN A 197 -9.73 -23.07 -20.51
N PRO A 198 -10.19 -22.00 -19.83
CA PRO A 198 -9.95 -21.83 -18.39
C PRO A 198 -10.65 -22.92 -17.56
N LYS A 199 -11.80 -23.43 -18.02
CA LYS A 199 -12.51 -24.53 -17.36
C LYS A 199 -11.69 -25.81 -17.36
N GLU A 200 -11.24 -26.28 -18.52
CA GLU A 200 -10.46 -27.51 -18.64
C GLU A 200 -9.11 -27.39 -17.91
N ILE A 201 -8.46 -26.23 -18.00
CA ILE A 201 -7.20 -25.98 -17.29
C ILE A 201 -7.43 -26.00 -15.78
N PHE A 202 -8.49 -25.35 -15.27
CA PHE A 202 -8.79 -25.37 -13.84
C PHE A 202 -9.18 -26.76 -13.34
N GLU A 203 -9.88 -27.57 -14.15
CA GLU A 203 -10.13 -28.98 -13.86
C GLU A 203 -8.82 -29.76 -13.66
N ARG A 204 -7.85 -29.58 -14.56
CA ARG A 204 -6.52 -30.19 -14.44
C ARG A 204 -5.78 -29.69 -13.19
N ILE A 205 -5.82 -28.38 -12.91
CA ILE A 205 -5.23 -27.78 -11.70
C ILE A 205 -5.80 -28.43 -10.44
N VAL A 206 -7.12 -28.57 -10.35
CA VAL A 206 -7.77 -29.25 -9.22
C VAL A 206 -7.33 -30.71 -9.17
N SER A 207 -7.30 -31.42 -10.31
CA SER A 207 -6.94 -32.85 -10.33
C SER A 207 -5.55 -33.16 -9.78
N VAL A 208 -4.55 -32.29 -10.00
CA VAL A 208 -3.17 -32.48 -9.51
C VAL A 208 -2.94 -31.95 -8.09
N SER A 209 -3.89 -31.20 -7.53
CA SER A 209 -3.78 -30.60 -6.20
C SER A 209 -4.10 -31.59 -5.06
N ASP A 210 -3.54 -31.38 -3.87
CA ASP A 210 -3.87 -32.19 -2.70
C ASP A 210 -5.34 -32.04 -2.27
N GLU A 211 -5.88 -33.02 -1.55
CA GLU A 211 -7.26 -33.03 -1.02
C GLU A 211 -7.59 -31.85 -0.09
N CYS A 212 -6.58 -31.20 0.49
CA CYS A 212 -6.74 -30.03 1.35
C CYS A 212 -6.08 -28.77 0.76
N ALA A 213 -5.85 -28.75 -0.57
CA ALA A 213 -5.21 -27.63 -1.23
C ALA A 213 -6.09 -26.36 -1.21
N PHE A 214 -5.42 -25.22 -1.05
CA PHE A 214 -6.03 -23.90 -1.12
C PHE A 214 -5.79 -23.26 -2.49
N PHE A 215 -6.80 -22.60 -3.04
CA PHE A 215 -6.73 -21.88 -4.30
C PHE A 215 -6.95 -20.40 -4.05
N PHE A 216 -5.99 -19.57 -4.43
CA PHE A 216 -6.08 -18.11 -4.37
C PHE A 216 -6.19 -17.57 -5.79
N ILE A 217 -7.33 -16.97 -6.10
CA ILE A 217 -7.65 -16.50 -7.45
C ILE A 217 -7.96 -15.01 -7.38
N GLU A 218 -7.27 -14.17 -8.16
CA GLU A 218 -7.58 -12.74 -8.30
C GLU A 218 -7.97 -12.44 -9.75
N LEU A 219 -9.19 -11.94 -9.96
CA LEU A 219 -9.80 -11.74 -11.29
C LEU A 219 -10.31 -10.30 -11.47
N PRO A 220 -10.30 -9.76 -12.70
CA PRO A 220 -10.67 -8.38 -12.98
C PRO A 220 -12.18 -8.19 -12.86
N LEU A 221 -12.60 -7.18 -12.09
CA LEU A 221 -14.00 -6.74 -12.08
C LEU A 221 -14.34 -6.08 -13.42
N PRO A 222 -15.63 -6.05 -13.83
CA PRO A 222 -16.08 -5.50 -15.10
C PRO A 222 -16.05 -3.96 -15.09
N THR A 223 -14.86 -3.37 -14.90
CA THR A 223 -14.60 -1.94 -14.91
C THR A 223 -14.03 -1.51 -16.26
N ARG A 224 -14.22 -0.24 -16.63
CA ARG A 224 -13.76 0.28 -17.92
C ARG A 224 -12.29 -0.03 -18.22
N GLU A 225 -11.42 0.09 -17.23
CA GLU A 225 -9.98 -0.16 -17.39
C GLU A 225 -9.65 -1.63 -17.62
N ASN A 226 -10.48 -2.54 -17.09
CA ASN A 226 -10.33 -3.96 -17.30
C ASN A 226 -10.99 -4.44 -18.60
N ILE A 227 -11.77 -3.62 -19.29
CA ILE A 227 -12.35 -4.00 -20.58
C ILE A 227 -11.28 -3.72 -21.66
N PHE A 228 -10.57 -4.76 -22.11
CA PHE A 228 -9.61 -4.73 -23.23
C PHE A 228 -9.42 -6.13 -23.82
N PRO A 229 -8.86 -6.27 -25.05
CA PRO A 229 -8.90 -7.54 -25.80
C PRO A 229 -8.28 -8.78 -25.16
N ALA A 230 -7.32 -8.63 -24.23
CA ALA A 230 -6.69 -9.79 -23.61
C ALA A 230 -7.52 -10.36 -22.44
N HIS A 231 -8.50 -9.62 -21.89
CA HIS A 231 -9.44 -10.15 -20.91
C HIS A 231 -10.60 -10.80 -21.65
N LEU A 232 -10.55 -12.13 -21.76
CA LEU A 232 -11.58 -12.94 -22.41
C LEU A 232 -12.87 -12.99 -21.60
N PHE A 233 -12.80 -12.77 -20.29
CA PHE A 233 -13.95 -12.53 -19.43
C PHE A 233 -13.60 -11.59 -18.27
N LEU A 234 -14.64 -11.09 -17.61
CA LEU A 234 -14.58 -10.23 -16.42
C LEU A 234 -15.40 -10.88 -15.31
N ALA A 235 -14.91 -10.76 -14.09
CA ALA A 235 -15.42 -11.50 -12.96
C ALA A 235 -16.55 -10.80 -12.22
N THR A 236 -17.55 -11.60 -11.85
CA THR A 236 -18.59 -11.22 -10.89
C THR A 236 -18.46 -12.14 -9.66
N PRO A 237 -19.03 -11.76 -8.51
CA PRO A 237 -19.03 -12.63 -7.33
C PRO A 237 -19.61 -14.02 -7.59
N LYS A 238 -20.55 -14.14 -8.53
CA LYS A 238 -21.20 -15.41 -8.89
C LYS A 238 -20.25 -16.44 -9.50
N ILE A 239 -19.09 -16.00 -10.02
CA ILE A 239 -18.05 -16.92 -10.51
C ILE A 239 -17.53 -17.79 -9.36
N ALA A 240 -17.38 -17.26 -8.14
CA ALA A 240 -16.92 -18.05 -7.00
C ALA A 240 -17.87 -19.23 -6.70
N ASP A 241 -19.18 -18.96 -6.66
CA ASP A 241 -20.21 -19.99 -6.49
C ASP A 241 -20.24 -21.01 -7.63
N TRP A 242 -19.94 -20.57 -8.85
CA TRP A 242 -19.84 -21.49 -9.98
C TRP A 242 -18.59 -22.37 -9.87
N ILE A 243 -17.41 -21.80 -9.62
CA ILE A 243 -16.16 -22.56 -9.43
C ILE A 243 -16.33 -23.57 -8.29
N ALA A 244 -16.88 -23.14 -7.16
CA ALA A 244 -17.12 -24.00 -6.00
C ALA A 244 -18.00 -25.22 -6.35
N ARG A 245 -19.12 -25.00 -7.04
CA ARG A 245 -20.03 -26.09 -7.42
C ARG A 245 -19.47 -26.98 -8.53
N GLU A 246 -18.89 -26.39 -9.58
CA GLU A 246 -18.39 -27.12 -10.73
C GLU A 246 -17.23 -28.04 -10.35
N PHE A 247 -16.33 -27.57 -9.48
CA PHE A 247 -15.12 -28.29 -9.11
C PHE A 247 -15.18 -28.91 -7.70
N SER A 248 -16.36 -28.94 -7.09
CA SER A 248 -16.58 -29.51 -5.75
C SER A 248 -15.64 -28.93 -4.69
N LEU A 249 -15.48 -27.60 -4.68
CA LEU A 249 -14.66 -26.84 -3.73
C LEU A 249 -15.55 -26.10 -2.71
N THR A 250 -14.97 -25.80 -1.55
CA THR A 250 -15.57 -24.97 -0.52
C THR A 250 -15.03 -23.55 -0.60
N ILE A 251 -15.90 -22.55 -0.60
CA ILE A 251 -15.52 -21.14 -0.54
C ILE A 251 -15.09 -20.80 0.89
N LEU A 252 -13.89 -20.25 1.04
CA LEU A 252 -13.38 -19.77 2.32
C LEU A 252 -13.43 -18.26 2.43
N ASN A 253 -13.33 -17.55 1.30
CA ASN A 253 -13.43 -16.11 1.28
C ASN A 253 -13.76 -15.59 -0.12
N ILE A 254 -14.60 -14.55 -0.20
CA ILE A 254 -14.75 -13.70 -1.37
C ILE A 254 -14.51 -12.27 -0.92
N GLN A 255 -13.49 -11.64 -1.49
CA GLN A 255 -13.12 -10.27 -1.17
C GLN A 255 -13.22 -9.39 -2.42
N MET A 256 -14.11 -8.42 -2.37
CA MET A 256 -14.15 -7.34 -3.36
C MET A 256 -13.00 -6.37 -3.07
N LEU A 257 -12.20 -6.06 -4.09
CA LEU A 257 -11.09 -5.11 -4.01
C LEU A 257 -11.38 -3.90 -4.92
N PRO A 258 -12.40 -3.08 -4.61
CA PRO A 258 -12.89 -2.02 -5.50
C PRO A 258 -11.80 -1.02 -5.93
N LYS A 259 -10.88 -0.67 -5.04
CA LYS A 259 -9.76 0.24 -5.35
C LYS A 259 -8.78 -0.34 -6.36
N ARG A 260 -8.54 -1.65 -6.29
CA ARG A 260 -7.70 -2.38 -7.25
C ARG A 260 -8.50 -2.78 -8.50
N LYS A 261 -9.83 -2.78 -8.43
CA LYS A 261 -10.76 -3.22 -9.48
C LYS A 261 -10.68 -4.73 -9.75
N PHE A 262 -10.42 -5.51 -8.70
CA PHE A 262 -10.36 -6.96 -8.75
C PHE A 262 -11.29 -7.58 -7.70
N ILE A 263 -11.59 -8.86 -7.89
CA ILE A 263 -12.18 -9.73 -6.90
C ILE A 263 -11.17 -10.81 -6.56
N ARG A 264 -11.04 -11.12 -5.27
CA ARG A 264 -10.23 -12.23 -4.78
C ARG A 264 -11.14 -13.32 -4.25
N ILE A 265 -10.86 -14.55 -4.65
CA ILE A 265 -11.61 -15.74 -4.26
C ILE A 265 -10.61 -16.71 -3.63
N VAL A 266 -10.96 -17.22 -2.45
CA VAL A 266 -10.20 -18.25 -1.75
C VAL A 266 -11.08 -19.48 -1.61
N LEU A 267 -10.60 -20.61 -2.12
CA LEU A 267 -11.31 -21.89 -2.12
C LEU A 267 -10.42 -22.99 -1.51
N THR A 268 -11.05 -24.08 -1.05
CA THR A 268 -10.35 -25.31 -0.64
C THR A 268 -11.09 -26.56 -1.11
N ARG A 269 -10.39 -27.68 -1.29
CA ARG A 269 -11.00 -28.99 -1.59
C ARG A 269 -11.68 -29.65 -0.39
N ASN A 270 -11.27 -29.35 0.84
CA ASN A 270 -11.87 -29.89 2.06
C ASN A 270 -12.05 -28.80 3.12
N GLY A 271 -13.31 -28.41 3.34
CA GLY A 271 -13.69 -27.29 4.19
C GLY A 271 -14.82 -27.59 5.16
N GLU A 272 -15.11 -28.86 5.47
CA GLU A 272 -16.26 -29.25 6.33
C GLU A 272 -16.24 -28.57 7.72
N SER A 273 -15.07 -28.10 8.19
CA SER A 273 -14.89 -27.39 9.46
C SER A 273 -14.76 -25.86 9.33
N LEU A 274 -14.73 -25.31 8.11
CA LEU A 274 -14.53 -23.88 7.82
C LEU A 274 -15.76 -23.32 7.10
N VAL A 275 -16.81 -23.04 7.86
CA VAL A 275 -18.02 -22.39 7.32
C VAL A 275 -17.70 -20.91 7.09
N TRP A 276 -17.58 -20.52 5.81
CA TRP A 276 -17.53 -19.11 5.44
C TRP A 276 -18.94 -18.53 5.41
N GLU A 277 -19.15 -17.48 6.21
CA GLU A 277 -20.38 -16.68 6.20
C GLU A 277 -20.16 -15.42 5.35
N PRO A 278 -20.82 -15.28 4.18
CA PRO A 278 -20.71 -14.07 3.36
C PRO A 278 -21.22 -12.84 4.12
N SER A 279 -20.59 -11.69 3.91
CA SER A 279 -21.17 -10.42 4.34
C SER A 279 -22.50 -10.17 3.61
N GLU A 280 -23.37 -9.32 4.18
CA GLU A 280 -24.64 -8.94 3.53
C GLU A 280 -24.42 -8.31 2.15
N SER A 281 -23.34 -7.56 1.95
CA SER A 281 -22.98 -7.01 0.64
C SER A 281 -22.66 -8.10 -0.38
N ILE A 282 -21.92 -9.13 0.02
CA ILE A 282 -21.61 -10.26 -0.85
C ILE A 282 -22.87 -11.10 -1.11
N LYS A 283 -23.72 -11.36 -0.11
CA LYS A 283 -25.01 -12.04 -0.32
C LYS A 283 -25.88 -11.31 -1.34
N LEU A 284 -25.96 -9.98 -1.25
CA LEU A 284 -26.71 -9.15 -2.18
C LEU A 284 -26.14 -9.24 -3.61
N LEU A 285 -24.82 -9.24 -3.76
CA LEU A 285 -24.15 -9.38 -5.06
C LEU A 285 -24.34 -10.78 -5.66
N LEU A 286 -24.28 -11.83 -4.85
CA LEU A 286 -24.51 -13.21 -5.28
C LEU A 286 -25.97 -13.43 -5.73
N ALA A 287 -26.92 -12.72 -5.12
CA ALA A 287 -28.33 -12.76 -5.49
C ALA A 287 -28.66 -12.04 -6.81
N GLN A 288 -27.74 -11.23 -7.36
CA GLN A 288 -28.00 -10.48 -8.60
C GLN A 288 -28.12 -11.39 -9.83
N ASP A 289 -28.99 -11.00 -10.75
CA ASP A 289 -29.06 -11.60 -12.08
C ASP A 289 -28.07 -10.89 -13.02
N TRP A 290 -26.87 -11.45 -13.13
CA TRP A 290 -25.77 -10.90 -13.93
C TRP A 290 -26.01 -10.91 -15.44
N THR A 291 -27.18 -11.34 -15.91
CA THR A 291 -27.58 -11.16 -17.32
C THR A 291 -28.25 -9.82 -17.60
N LYS A 292 -28.45 -9.00 -16.57
CA LYS A 292 -29.10 -7.70 -16.65
C LYS A 292 -28.08 -6.56 -16.54
N ALA A 293 -28.31 -5.48 -17.29
CA ALA A 293 -27.43 -4.31 -17.30
C ALA A 293 -27.38 -3.64 -15.93
N GLU A 294 -28.53 -3.63 -15.26
CA GLU A 294 -28.74 -3.11 -13.92
C GLU A 294 -27.82 -3.79 -12.92
N SER A 295 -27.51 -5.08 -13.06
CA SER A 295 -26.60 -5.80 -12.16
C SER A 295 -25.15 -5.37 -12.33
N VAL A 296 -24.72 -5.12 -13.58
CA VAL A 296 -23.37 -4.60 -13.86
C VAL A 296 -23.26 -3.16 -13.39
N ILE A 297 -24.28 -2.33 -13.65
CA ILE A 297 -24.36 -0.96 -13.15
C ILE A 297 -24.40 -0.97 -11.62
N PHE A 298 -25.19 -1.83 -10.99
CA PHE A 298 -25.26 -2.00 -9.55
C PHE A 298 -23.90 -2.39 -8.99
N LEU A 299 -23.15 -3.26 -9.66
CA LEU A 299 -21.77 -3.54 -9.29
C LEU A 299 -20.90 -2.29 -9.40
N TYR A 300 -20.94 -1.56 -10.51
CA TYR A 300 -20.23 -0.29 -10.64
C TYR A 300 -20.60 0.69 -9.52
N GLU A 301 -21.89 0.87 -9.27
CA GLU A 301 -22.43 1.72 -8.20
C GLU A 301 -22.04 1.19 -6.84
N THR A 302 -21.94 -0.12 -6.63
CA THR A 302 -21.46 -0.76 -5.39
C THR A 302 -19.97 -0.54 -5.22
N LEU A 303 -19.16 -0.66 -6.28
CA LEU A 303 -17.73 -0.37 -6.22
C LEU A 303 -17.47 1.13 -5.98
N LEU A 304 -18.27 1.98 -6.62
CA LEU A 304 -18.29 3.43 -6.41
C LEU A 304 -18.81 3.77 -5.01
N SER A 305 -19.80 3.02 -4.51
CA SER A 305 -20.48 3.28 -3.24
C SER A 305 -19.85 2.60 -2.05
N GLU A 306 -19.04 1.54 -2.17
CA GLU A 306 -18.11 1.02 -1.17
C GLU A 306 -16.85 1.89 -1.16
N GLY A 307 -16.46 2.43 -2.32
CA GLY A 307 -15.59 3.60 -2.43
C GLY A 307 -16.18 4.89 -1.83
N ASN A 308 -17.50 4.93 -1.62
CA ASN A 308 -18.24 6.03 -1.00
C ASN A 308 -19.01 5.66 0.29
N ALA A 309 -18.84 4.46 0.86
CA ALA A 309 -19.63 4.03 2.04
C ALA A 309 -19.01 4.59 3.31
N GLN A 310 -17.75 5.04 3.21
CA GLN A 310 -17.14 5.98 4.15
C GLN A 310 -17.42 7.46 3.83
N LYS A 311 -18.19 7.78 2.77
CA LYS A 311 -18.48 9.17 2.35
C LYS A 311 -19.93 9.62 2.59
N LYS A 312 -20.85 8.75 2.98
CA LYS A 312 -22.27 9.13 3.09
C LYS A 312 -22.64 9.93 4.35
N ASP A 313 -21.76 10.02 5.35
CA ASP A 313 -21.99 10.88 6.52
C ASP A 313 -21.23 12.21 6.52
N LEU A 314 -20.47 12.54 5.44
CA LEU A 314 -19.56 13.69 5.52
C LEU A 314 -19.68 14.78 4.46
N HIS A 315 -20.54 14.70 3.44
CA HIS A 315 -20.63 15.78 2.44
C HIS A 315 -22.07 16.21 2.12
N MET A 316 -22.67 16.95 3.04
CA MET A 316 -23.32 18.20 2.63
C MET A 316 -22.24 19.30 2.66
N ASN A 317 -22.10 19.99 1.52
CA ASN A 317 -21.18 21.10 1.22
C ASN A 317 -19.75 20.72 0.75
N SER A 318 -19.49 20.77 -0.56
CA SER A 318 -18.54 21.77 -1.10
C SER A 318 -18.41 21.72 -2.63
N THR A 319 -18.37 22.91 -3.20
CA THR A 319 -17.72 23.30 -4.46
C THR A 319 -16.32 22.67 -4.61
N LYS A 320 -15.99 22.17 -5.82
CA LYS A 320 -14.70 21.52 -6.16
C LYS A 320 -13.48 22.28 -5.61
N ARG A 321 -12.69 21.64 -4.72
CA ARG A 321 -11.47 22.20 -4.09
C ARG A 321 -10.27 22.24 -5.05
N SER A 322 -9.41 23.24 -4.88
CA SER A 322 -8.09 23.36 -5.52
C SER A 322 -7.08 22.39 -4.91
N THR A 323 -5.98 22.12 -5.62
CA THR A 323 -4.82 21.38 -5.07
C THR A 323 -4.23 22.13 -3.88
N GLU A 324 -3.92 21.42 -2.80
CA GLU A 324 -3.34 22.00 -1.57
C GLU A 324 -2.11 21.20 -1.13
N ILE A 325 -1.16 21.86 -0.47
CA ILE A 325 0.02 21.25 0.14
C ILE A 325 -0.20 21.23 1.66
N TYR A 326 0.09 20.09 2.29
CA TYR A 326 0.26 19.96 3.74
C TYR A 326 1.74 19.71 4.00
N LEU A 327 2.39 20.68 4.63
CA LEU A 327 3.80 20.62 4.98
C LEU A 327 3.93 20.32 6.47
N HIS A 328 4.19 19.06 6.79
CA HIS A 328 4.45 18.62 8.15
C HIS A 328 5.91 18.94 8.53
N ILE A 329 6.07 19.95 9.39
CA ILE A 329 7.39 20.46 9.82
C ILE A 329 7.91 19.75 11.09
N GLY A 330 7.07 18.91 11.70
CA GLY A 330 7.31 18.03 12.85
C GLY A 330 8.42 18.42 13.83
N PHE A 331 8.09 18.75 15.08
CA PHE A 331 9.13 18.88 16.09
C PHE A 331 9.75 17.50 16.39
N HIS A 332 11.03 17.47 16.77
CA HIS A 332 11.61 16.22 17.26
C HIS A 332 10.76 15.70 18.44
N LYS A 333 10.72 14.38 18.64
CA LYS A 333 10.02 13.76 19.79
C LYS A 333 8.49 13.91 19.83
N THR A 334 7.86 14.24 18.71
CA THR A 334 6.39 14.32 18.60
C THR A 334 5.81 13.30 17.62
N GLY A 335 6.44 12.13 17.48
CA GLY A 335 5.92 11.04 16.64
C GLY A 335 6.23 11.14 15.14
N THR A 336 7.05 12.10 14.71
CA THR A 336 7.36 12.37 13.29
C THR A 336 7.85 11.16 12.50
N SER A 337 8.79 10.37 13.05
CA SER A 337 9.31 9.20 12.33
C SER A 337 8.23 8.16 12.05
N ALA A 338 7.28 7.96 12.98
CA ALA A 338 6.18 7.03 12.79
C ALA A 338 5.21 7.51 11.68
N LEU A 339 4.95 8.81 11.61
CA LEU A 339 4.17 9.42 10.53
C LEU A 339 4.86 9.25 9.16
N GLN A 340 6.15 9.58 9.07
CA GLN A 340 6.91 9.52 7.82
C GLN A 340 7.04 8.09 7.30
N GLU A 341 7.37 7.13 8.18
CA GLU A 341 7.38 5.71 7.84
C GLU A 341 6.00 5.26 7.32
N TYR A 342 4.93 5.64 8.01
CA TYR A 342 3.57 5.32 7.59
C TYR A 342 3.25 5.89 6.20
N PHE A 343 3.53 7.17 5.95
CA PHE A 343 3.22 7.77 4.65
C PHE A 343 4.06 7.16 3.52
N PHE A 344 5.34 6.89 3.78
CA PHE A 344 6.23 6.29 2.81
C PHE A 344 5.83 4.86 2.45
N GLU A 345 5.52 4.02 3.45
CA GLU A 345 5.08 2.64 3.27
C GLU A 345 3.72 2.58 2.53
N ASN A 346 2.85 3.57 2.72
CA ASN A 346 1.48 3.59 2.17
C ASN A 346 1.31 4.54 0.96
N ARG A 347 2.38 5.05 0.36
CA ARG A 347 2.34 6.08 -0.71
C ARG A 347 1.44 5.75 -1.90
N ILE A 348 1.33 4.47 -2.28
CA ILE A 348 0.46 4.03 -3.37
C ILE A 348 -1.01 4.15 -2.95
N ALA A 349 -1.37 3.60 -1.79
CA ALA A 349 -2.72 3.70 -1.24
C ALA A 349 -3.15 5.16 -0.95
N LEU A 350 -2.20 6.00 -0.52
CA LEU A 350 -2.41 7.44 -0.38
C LEU A 350 -2.71 8.09 -1.74
N ARG A 351 -1.91 7.78 -2.77
CA ARG A 351 -2.09 8.33 -4.13
C ARG A 351 -3.46 7.97 -4.70
N GLU A 352 -3.91 6.73 -4.50
CA GLU A 352 -5.26 6.28 -4.87
C GLU A 352 -6.37 7.02 -4.11
N ALA A 353 -6.10 7.45 -2.88
CA ALA A 353 -7.00 8.29 -2.07
C ALA A 353 -6.93 9.79 -2.40
N GLY A 354 -6.18 10.19 -3.44
CA GLY A 354 -6.00 11.59 -3.81
C GLY A 354 -4.99 12.34 -2.94
N ILE A 355 -4.20 11.63 -2.14
CA ILE A 355 -3.12 12.19 -1.31
C ILE A 355 -1.77 11.78 -1.91
N LEU A 356 -1.05 12.72 -2.49
CA LEU A 356 0.28 12.48 -3.02
C LEU A 356 1.33 12.68 -1.92
N TYR A 357 1.93 11.59 -1.44
CA TYR A 357 3.19 11.61 -0.68
C TYR A 357 4.34 11.28 -1.64
N PRO A 358 5.12 12.28 -2.09
CA PRO A 358 6.17 12.07 -3.08
C PRO A 358 7.26 11.09 -2.60
N GLN A 359 7.90 10.42 -3.54
CA GLN A 359 9.13 9.70 -3.26
C GLN A 359 10.24 10.73 -2.98
N SER A 360 10.86 10.63 -1.79
CA SER A 360 12.07 11.42 -1.45
C SER A 360 13.19 11.10 -2.42
N ILE A 361 14.03 12.10 -2.69
CA ILE A 361 15.28 11.94 -3.45
C ILE A 361 16.31 11.15 -2.64
N THR A 362 16.23 11.28 -1.32
CA THR A 362 17.12 10.61 -0.39
C THR A 362 16.65 9.18 -0.13
N ARG A 363 17.50 8.39 0.54
CA ARG A 363 17.13 7.06 1.06
C ARG A 363 16.13 7.08 2.23
N PHE A 364 15.78 8.25 2.76
CA PHE A 364 14.94 8.38 3.95
C PHE A 364 13.45 8.39 3.60
N PRO A 365 12.56 7.95 4.52
CA PRO A 365 11.11 8.02 4.32
C PRO A 365 10.55 9.45 4.40
N SER A 366 11.37 10.44 4.77
CA SER A 366 11.07 11.87 4.88
C SER A 366 11.57 12.67 3.69
N HIS A 367 11.01 13.85 3.45
CA HIS A 367 11.46 14.81 2.43
C HIS A 367 12.59 15.73 2.94
N ILE A 368 13.65 15.13 3.52
CA ILE A 368 14.74 15.88 4.17
C ILE A 368 15.52 16.77 3.23
N GLU A 369 15.55 16.46 1.93
CA GLU A 369 16.15 17.28 0.89
C GLU A 369 15.57 18.71 0.86
N ILE A 370 14.33 18.92 1.30
CA ILE A 370 13.72 20.25 1.41
C ILE A 370 14.44 21.08 2.49
N ALA A 371 14.70 20.49 3.65
CA ALA A 371 15.39 21.15 4.74
C ALA A 371 16.89 21.31 4.43
N ALA A 372 17.52 20.27 3.87
CA ALA A 372 18.94 20.27 3.50
C ALA A 372 19.25 21.37 2.49
N ALA A 373 18.41 21.57 1.48
CA ALA A 373 18.59 22.63 0.50
C ALA A 373 18.43 24.06 1.08
N LEU A 374 17.76 24.20 2.23
CA LEU A 374 17.64 25.46 2.96
C LEU A 374 18.74 25.64 4.02
N LEU A 375 19.40 24.56 4.43
CA LEU A 375 20.36 24.48 5.54
C LEU A 375 21.63 23.68 5.11
N PRO A 376 22.28 24.00 3.97
CA PRO A 376 23.36 23.16 3.43
C PRO A 376 24.53 23.00 4.42
N ASP A 377 24.86 24.06 5.17
CA ASP A 377 25.96 24.01 6.15
C ASP A 377 25.63 23.23 7.43
N GLU A 378 24.34 23.04 7.74
CA GLU A 378 23.88 22.41 8.99
C GLU A 378 23.36 20.97 8.78
N ILE A 379 22.98 20.63 7.55
CA ILE A 379 22.47 19.31 7.15
C ILE A 379 23.33 18.81 5.98
N ASN A 380 24.64 18.69 6.24
CA ASN A 380 25.66 18.26 5.27
C ASN A 380 25.99 16.76 5.34
N TRP A 381 25.23 16.00 6.13
CA TRP A 381 25.40 14.54 6.30
C TRP A 381 24.53 13.72 5.33
N VAL A 382 23.76 14.41 4.47
CA VAL A 382 23.01 13.81 3.37
C VAL A 382 23.94 13.40 2.23
N ASP A 383 23.41 12.63 1.29
CA ASP A 383 24.16 11.93 0.25
C ASP A 383 24.76 12.84 -0.82
N GLU A 384 24.21 14.04 -1.02
CA GLU A 384 24.71 15.03 -1.98
C GLU A 384 24.27 16.45 -1.60
N ASP A 385 24.90 17.45 -2.23
CA ASP A 385 24.48 18.84 -2.12
C ASP A 385 23.21 19.07 -2.93
N TYR A 386 22.16 19.53 -2.26
CA TYR A 386 20.87 19.81 -2.88
C TYR A 386 20.72 21.28 -3.27
N ASP A 387 20.65 21.55 -4.57
CA ASP A 387 20.34 22.89 -5.07
C ASP A 387 18.92 23.32 -4.65
N ARG A 388 18.85 24.45 -3.95
CA ARG A 388 17.61 24.99 -3.38
C ARG A 388 16.55 25.26 -4.44
N ASP A 389 16.91 25.80 -5.59
CA ASP A 389 15.93 26.19 -6.58
C ASP A 389 15.39 24.95 -7.32
N LEU A 390 16.25 23.97 -7.61
CA LEU A 390 15.92 22.71 -8.27
C LEU A 390 14.99 21.82 -7.43
N ILE A 391 15.30 21.63 -6.14
CA ILE A 391 14.46 20.83 -5.22
C ILE A 391 13.04 21.39 -5.16
N PHE A 392 12.96 22.70 -5.00
CA PHE A 392 11.70 23.39 -4.87
C PHE A 392 10.92 23.46 -6.19
N ASP A 393 11.61 23.56 -7.35
CA ASP A 393 10.98 23.44 -8.67
C ASP A 393 10.34 22.08 -8.89
N ARG A 394 10.98 20.99 -8.45
CA ARG A 394 10.43 19.64 -8.53
C ARG A 394 9.09 19.56 -7.82
N TYR A 395 9.00 20.02 -6.57
CA TYR A 395 7.76 19.98 -5.80
C TYR A 395 6.70 20.94 -6.34
N ARG A 396 7.10 22.14 -6.79
CA ARG A 396 6.18 23.10 -7.41
C ARG A 396 5.58 22.56 -8.71
N ARG A 397 6.40 21.97 -9.57
CA ARG A 397 5.96 21.34 -10.84
C ARG A 397 4.99 20.21 -10.56
N MET A 398 5.36 19.30 -9.65
CA MET A 398 4.50 18.21 -9.21
C MET A 398 3.14 18.71 -8.71
N ALA A 399 3.13 19.82 -7.97
CA ALA A 399 1.90 20.39 -7.46
C ALA A 399 1.02 21.03 -8.54
N LYS A 400 1.62 21.63 -9.57
CA LYS A 400 0.89 22.19 -10.72
C LYS A 400 0.34 21.13 -11.66
N GLU A 401 1.06 20.01 -11.81
CA GLU A 401 0.69 18.91 -12.71
C GLU A 401 -0.26 17.89 -12.05
N ALA A 402 -0.40 17.92 -10.72
CA ALA A 402 -1.31 17.07 -9.98
C ALA A 402 -2.79 17.32 -10.38
N PRO A 403 -3.63 16.27 -10.44
CA PRO A 403 -5.06 16.43 -10.65
C PRO A 403 -5.71 17.43 -9.68
N ARG A 404 -6.74 18.14 -10.13
CA ARG A 404 -7.48 19.07 -9.26
C ARG A 404 -8.08 18.35 -8.06
N GLY A 405 -7.87 18.93 -6.88
CA GLY A 405 -8.34 18.37 -5.61
C GLY A 405 -7.38 17.34 -4.99
N THR A 406 -6.18 17.15 -5.56
CA THR A 406 -5.12 16.38 -4.92
C THR A 406 -4.57 17.12 -3.69
N THR A 407 -4.39 16.39 -2.59
CA THR A 407 -3.66 16.84 -1.41
C THR A 407 -2.20 16.39 -1.55
N ILE A 408 -1.24 17.30 -1.44
CA ILE A 408 0.19 16.96 -1.50
C ILE A 408 0.74 17.01 -0.10
N LEU A 409 1.30 15.89 0.36
CA LEU A 409 1.81 15.75 1.71
C LEU A 409 3.33 15.71 1.69
N LEU A 410 3.96 16.75 2.24
CA LEU A 410 5.41 16.85 2.44
C LEU A 410 5.71 16.79 3.94
N SER A 411 6.81 16.15 4.32
CA SER A 411 7.12 15.92 5.72
C SER A 411 8.62 15.82 5.97
N THR A 412 9.15 16.67 6.84
CA THR A 412 10.51 16.59 7.38
C THR A 412 10.58 17.36 8.70
N GLU A 413 11.11 16.73 9.73
CA GLU A 413 11.30 17.35 11.06
C GLU A 413 12.41 18.40 11.07
N GLU A 414 13.32 18.37 10.10
CA GLU A 414 14.45 19.31 10.06
C GLU A 414 14.00 20.74 9.70
N LEU A 415 12.79 20.90 9.13
CA LEU A 415 12.18 22.22 8.95
C LEU A 415 11.87 22.92 10.27
N CYS A 416 11.80 22.21 11.39
CA CYS A 416 11.65 22.86 12.69
C CYS A 416 12.86 23.75 13.05
N ARG A 417 13.98 23.70 12.31
CA ARG A 417 15.23 24.46 12.56
C ARG A 417 15.28 25.81 11.84
N ILE A 418 14.35 26.07 10.92
CA ILE A 418 14.22 27.36 10.21
C ILE A 418 13.12 28.24 10.81
N ASP A 419 12.55 27.85 11.94
CA ASP A 419 11.42 28.50 12.61
C ASP A 419 11.62 29.99 12.95
N GLN A 420 12.87 30.43 13.13
CA GLN A 420 13.23 31.84 13.34
C GLN A 420 13.89 32.51 12.11
N ARG A 421 13.98 31.85 10.96
CA ARG A 421 14.63 32.34 9.73
C ARG A 421 13.59 32.78 8.71
N ILE A 422 13.02 33.97 8.92
CA ILE A 422 11.87 34.49 8.17
C ILE A 422 12.13 34.46 6.66
N GLU A 423 13.32 34.81 6.20
CA GLU A 423 13.68 34.83 4.78
C GLU A 423 13.55 33.45 4.11
N ARG A 424 13.80 32.37 4.86
CA ARG A 424 13.66 31.00 4.35
C ARG A 424 12.21 30.54 4.35
N LEU A 425 11.43 30.97 5.33
CA LEU A 425 9.99 30.72 5.37
C LEU A 425 9.30 31.44 4.19
N GLU A 426 9.67 32.70 3.95
CA GLU A 426 9.19 33.50 2.81
C GLU A 426 9.56 32.85 1.48
N TYR A 427 10.78 32.32 1.35
CA TYR A 427 11.18 31.56 0.17
C TYR A 427 10.26 30.35 -0.10
N ILE A 428 9.87 29.58 0.92
CA ILE A 428 8.91 28.46 0.77
C ILE A 428 7.56 28.98 0.28
N ARG A 429 7.03 30.04 0.91
CA ARG A 429 5.75 30.68 0.53
C ARG A 429 5.76 31.12 -0.92
N ASP A 430 6.77 31.89 -1.32
CA ASP A 430 6.88 32.49 -2.65
C ASP A 430 7.01 31.42 -3.73
N ARG A 431 7.68 30.31 -3.41
CA ARG A 431 7.83 29.23 -4.36
C ARG A 431 6.54 28.49 -4.67
N PHE A 432 5.69 28.32 -3.66
CA PHE A 432 4.38 27.70 -3.81
C PHE A 432 3.27 28.72 -4.08
N GLU A 433 3.60 29.94 -4.51
CA GLU A 433 2.63 30.96 -4.90
C GLU A 433 1.58 30.40 -5.87
N GLY A 434 0.30 30.66 -5.55
CA GLY A 434 -0.86 30.15 -6.27
C GLY A 434 -1.35 28.77 -5.82
N ILE A 435 -0.69 28.14 -4.84
CA ILE A 435 -1.07 26.87 -4.23
C ILE A 435 -1.24 27.09 -2.73
N LYS A 436 -2.35 26.63 -2.16
CA LYS A 436 -2.58 26.77 -0.71
C LYS A 436 -1.63 25.82 0.04
N VAL A 437 -0.88 26.36 1.00
CA VAL A 437 0.06 25.61 1.83
C VAL A 437 -0.40 25.65 3.28
N ASN A 438 -0.73 24.48 3.84
CA ASN A 438 -1.06 24.29 5.24
C ASN A 438 0.18 23.74 5.96
N ILE A 439 0.67 24.45 6.97
CA ILE A 439 1.75 24.01 7.86
C ILE A 439 1.15 23.15 8.96
N VAL A 440 1.69 21.96 9.18
CA VAL A 440 1.23 21.06 10.23
C VAL A 440 2.35 20.75 11.22
N ALA A 441 2.06 20.91 12.51
CA ALA A 441 2.98 20.55 13.59
C ALA A 441 2.25 19.93 14.78
N TYR A 442 2.93 19.02 15.48
CA TYR A 442 2.46 18.47 16.75
C TYR A 442 3.28 19.07 17.88
N ARG A 443 2.63 19.71 18.85
CA ARG A 443 3.32 20.21 20.06
C ARG A 443 3.19 19.19 21.19
N ARG A 444 4.21 19.13 22.03
CA ARG A 444 4.24 18.27 23.21
C ARG A 444 4.19 19.15 24.46
N ASP A 445 3.77 18.60 25.60
CA ASP A 445 3.98 19.27 26.87
C ASP A 445 5.49 19.62 27.01
N PRO A 446 5.84 20.88 27.32
CA PRO A 446 7.24 21.32 27.38
C PRO A 446 8.13 20.50 28.33
N LEU A 447 7.59 20.02 29.46
CA LEU A 447 8.35 19.22 30.42
C LEU A 447 8.55 17.80 29.89
N ASP A 448 7.48 17.18 29.39
CA ASP A 448 7.58 15.84 28.78
C ASP A 448 8.48 15.84 27.54
N PHE A 449 8.52 16.95 26.80
CA PHE A 449 9.44 17.17 25.70
C PHE A 449 10.90 17.18 26.15
N LEU A 450 11.23 17.97 27.19
CA LEU A 450 12.58 18.02 27.76
C LEU A 450 13.01 16.66 28.33
N VAL A 451 12.12 15.94 29.01
CA VAL A 451 12.37 14.56 29.46
C VAL A 451 12.64 13.64 28.27
N SER A 452 11.88 13.77 27.18
CA SER A 452 12.08 12.95 25.98
C SER A 452 13.40 13.24 25.26
N LEU A 453 13.87 14.50 25.28
CA LEU A 453 15.21 14.86 24.80
C LEU A 453 16.31 14.25 25.67
N TYR A 454 16.17 14.37 27.00
CA TYR A 454 17.08 13.75 27.97
C TYR A 454 17.19 12.23 27.78
N HIS A 455 16.06 11.53 27.71
CA HIS A 455 16.03 10.09 27.46
C HIS A 455 16.65 9.70 26.12
N HIS A 456 16.52 10.55 25.10
CA HIS A 456 17.18 10.31 23.81
C HIS A 456 18.69 10.44 23.89
N ALA A 457 19.20 11.42 24.65
CA ALA A 457 20.63 11.60 24.89
C ALA A 457 21.22 10.38 25.60
N ILE A 458 20.53 9.85 26.62
CA ILE A 458 20.91 8.59 27.30
C ILE A 458 20.92 7.44 26.30
N ARG A 459 19.86 7.29 25.48
CA ARG A 459 19.78 6.21 24.48
C ARG A 459 20.88 6.28 23.42
N LYS A 460 21.39 7.47 23.11
CA LYS A 460 22.50 7.66 22.18
C LYS A 460 23.87 7.52 22.85
N GLY A 461 23.93 7.41 24.17
CA GLY A 461 25.18 7.41 24.93
C GLY A 461 25.87 8.76 24.95
N SER A 462 25.17 9.82 24.58
CA SER A 462 25.73 11.17 24.56
C SER A 462 25.54 11.91 25.89
N TYR A 463 24.89 11.28 26.88
CA TYR A 463 24.70 11.84 28.20
C TYR A 463 24.36 10.77 29.25
N ASP A 464 24.98 10.84 30.42
CA ASP A 464 24.80 9.92 31.55
C ASP A 464 24.72 10.64 32.91
N GLY A 465 24.56 11.97 32.92
CA GLY A 465 24.35 12.79 34.12
C GLY A 465 22.87 12.93 34.50
N THR A 466 22.58 13.64 35.59
CA THR A 466 21.21 13.81 36.08
C THR A 466 20.35 14.69 35.15
N PHE A 467 19.02 14.58 35.24
CA PHE A 467 18.14 15.46 34.46
C PHE A 467 18.31 16.94 34.83
N ALA A 468 18.55 17.24 36.11
CA ALA A 468 18.78 18.61 36.55
C ALA A 468 20.05 19.24 35.93
N GLU A 469 21.12 18.46 35.81
CA GLU A 469 22.35 18.88 35.12
C GLU A 469 22.13 19.01 33.62
N TYR A 470 21.37 18.09 33.01
CA TYR A 470 21.01 18.16 31.60
C TYR A 470 20.28 19.46 31.26
N LEU A 471 19.33 19.88 32.11
CA LEU A 471 18.59 21.13 31.92
C LEU A 471 19.48 22.38 32.00
N LYS A 472 20.56 22.37 32.79
CA LYS A 472 21.50 23.51 32.90
C LYS A 472 22.30 23.73 31.61
N GLN A 473 22.58 22.67 30.85
CA GLN A 473 23.29 22.72 29.58
C GLN A 473 22.36 22.74 28.35
N THR A 474 21.05 22.57 28.56
CA THR A 474 20.06 22.54 27.48
C THR A 474 19.48 23.92 27.26
N ASN A 475 19.45 24.37 26.00
CA ASN A 475 18.67 25.56 25.66
C ASN A 475 17.18 25.27 25.80
N LEU A 476 16.61 25.63 26.95
CA LEU A 476 15.21 25.36 27.28
C LEU A 476 14.21 25.97 26.29
N ARG A 477 14.59 27.01 25.53
CA ARG A 477 13.73 27.63 24.48
C ARG A 477 13.33 26.66 23.37
N VAL A 478 14.01 25.52 23.22
CA VAL A 478 13.58 24.46 22.29
C VAL A 478 12.18 23.92 22.61
N ALA A 479 11.73 24.06 23.87
CA ALA A 479 10.41 23.67 24.35
C ALA A 479 9.34 24.79 24.26
N ASP A 480 9.73 25.99 23.81
CA ASP A 480 8.85 27.15 23.62
C ASP A 480 8.15 27.04 22.24
N PHE A 481 7.16 26.14 22.14
CA PHE A 481 6.50 25.85 20.86
C PHE A 481 5.80 27.07 20.25
N ASP A 482 5.26 27.97 21.07
CA ASP A 482 4.55 29.15 20.57
C ASP A 482 5.52 30.15 19.93
N GLN A 483 6.69 30.39 20.53
CA GLN A 483 7.74 31.19 19.88
C GLN A 483 8.26 30.51 18.60
N ARG A 484 8.40 29.18 18.59
CA ARG A 484 8.83 28.42 17.41
C ARG A 484 7.79 28.45 16.27
N LEU A 485 6.51 28.55 16.59
CA LEU A 485 5.45 28.65 15.57
C LEU A 485 5.23 30.08 15.09
N LYS A 486 5.79 31.10 15.76
CA LYS A 486 5.58 32.51 15.44
C LYS A 486 5.97 32.88 14.02
N GLY A 487 7.15 32.46 13.55
CA GLY A 487 7.61 32.74 12.18
C GLY A 487 6.72 32.10 11.11
N TRP A 488 6.32 30.85 11.34
CA TRP A 488 5.39 30.13 10.45
C TRP A 488 4.04 30.84 10.35
N LYS A 489 3.47 31.26 11.49
CA LYS A 489 2.20 32.01 11.56
C LYS A 489 2.31 33.37 10.89
N GLN A 490 3.44 34.06 11.05
CA GLN A 490 3.70 35.36 10.41
C GLN A 490 3.72 35.25 8.88
N VAL A 491 4.33 34.19 8.33
CA VAL A 491 4.54 34.06 6.88
C VAL A 491 3.36 33.40 6.16
N PHE A 492 2.76 32.36 6.75
CA PHE A 492 1.70 31.56 6.13
C PHE A 492 0.29 31.96 6.60
N GLY A 493 0.16 32.78 7.65
CA GLY A 493 -1.13 33.10 8.27
C GLY A 493 -1.54 32.09 9.33
N ASN A 494 -2.27 32.54 10.35
CA ASN A 494 -2.69 31.70 11.47
C ASN A 494 -3.62 30.56 11.02
N GLU A 495 -4.46 30.82 10.04
CA GLU A 495 -5.43 29.89 9.46
C GLU A 495 -4.79 28.74 8.70
N ASN A 496 -3.55 28.91 8.23
CA ASN A 496 -2.80 27.89 7.51
C ASN A 496 -1.77 27.19 8.41
N VAL A 497 -1.69 27.49 9.71
CA VAL A 497 -0.79 26.81 10.66
C VAL A 497 -1.60 25.99 11.64
N ILE A 498 -1.64 24.68 11.41
CA ILE A 498 -2.45 23.70 12.14
C ILE A 498 -1.56 23.00 13.19
N VAL A 499 -1.95 23.12 14.45
CA VAL A 499 -1.14 22.64 15.59
C VAL A 499 -1.98 21.81 16.54
N HIS A 500 -1.66 20.53 16.68
CA HIS A 500 -2.34 19.61 17.60
C HIS A 500 -1.42 19.18 18.75
N SER A 501 -1.99 18.76 19.90
CA SER A 501 -1.23 18.21 21.03
C SER A 501 -0.88 16.75 20.80
N TYR A 502 0.39 16.40 20.96
CA TYR A 502 0.90 15.05 20.85
C TYR A 502 0.28 14.12 21.90
N GLU A 503 0.08 14.58 23.13
CA GLU A 503 -0.49 13.80 24.23
C GLU A 503 -1.93 13.41 23.95
N THR A 504 -2.73 14.36 23.46
CA THR A 504 -4.14 14.13 23.13
C THR A 504 -4.28 13.11 22.00
N VAL A 505 -3.43 13.19 20.98
CA VAL A 505 -3.50 12.28 19.82
C VAL A 505 -2.78 10.95 20.04
N SER A 506 -1.81 10.86 20.95
CA SER A 506 -1.10 9.60 21.24
C SER A 506 -1.75 8.75 22.33
N GLY A 507 -2.82 9.25 22.96
CA GLY A 507 -3.55 8.58 24.02
C GLY A 507 -4.30 7.33 23.54
N ARG A 508 -3.89 6.15 24.04
CA ARG A 508 -4.50 4.82 23.74
C ARG A 508 -6.00 4.67 24.07
N GLN A 509 -6.66 5.66 24.65
CA GLN A 509 -8.01 5.51 25.22
C GLN A 509 -9.17 5.61 24.21
N GLN A 510 -8.93 5.99 22.95
CA GLN A 510 -10.03 6.21 21.98
C GLN A 510 -9.78 5.67 20.56
N GLY A 511 -8.77 4.82 20.35
CA GLY A 511 -8.46 4.30 19.00
C GLY A 511 -7.89 5.35 18.01
N LYS A 512 -7.83 6.61 18.41
CA LYS A 512 -7.18 7.72 17.70
C LYS A 512 -5.67 7.71 17.94
N ASP A 513 -4.90 7.90 16.88
CA ASP A 513 -3.46 8.10 16.93
C ASP A 513 -3.01 9.29 16.05
N ILE A 514 -1.72 9.61 16.08
CA ILE A 514 -1.14 10.70 15.30
C ILE A 514 -1.38 10.55 13.78
N VAL A 515 -1.41 9.30 13.27
CA VAL A 515 -1.70 9.02 11.86
C VAL A 515 -3.13 9.40 11.54
N THR A 516 -4.11 8.87 12.29
CA THR A 516 -5.53 9.18 12.08
C THR A 516 -5.81 10.67 12.21
N ASP A 517 -5.14 11.34 13.15
CA ASP A 517 -5.25 12.79 13.34
C ASP A 517 -4.73 13.57 12.12
N MET A 518 -3.62 13.15 11.51
CA MET A 518 -3.13 13.79 10.29
C MET A 518 -4.12 13.66 9.13
N PHE A 519 -4.83 12.53 9.02
CA PHE A 519 -5.90 12.39 8.03
C PHE A 519 -7.09 13.30 8.32
N GLU A 520 -7.50 13.43 9.59
CA GLU A 520 -8.53 14.39 9.99
C GLU A 520 -8.15 15.84 9.66
N ILE A 521 -6.89 16.23 9.89
CA ILE A 521 -6.35 17.54 9.51
C ILE A 521 -6.51 17.79 8.00
N MET A 522 -6.26 16.76 7.18
CA MET A 522 -6.45 16.84 5.72
C MET A 522 -7.93 16.73 5.29
N GLY A 523 -8.86 16.46 6.22
CA GLY A 523 -10.26 16.18 5.94
C GLY A 523 -10.47 14.86 5.18
N GLN A 524 -9.64 13.86 5.47
CA GLN A 524 -9.59 12.55 4.79
C GLN A 524 -9.72 11.42 5.82
N THR A 525 -10.03 10.22 5.35
CA THR A 525 -10.05 9.01 6.19
C THR A 525 -8.77 8.19 5.93
N PRO A 526 -8.08 7.67 6.97
CA PRO A 526 -6.93 6.80 6.77
C PRO A 526 -7.32 5.57 5.93
N PRO A 527 -6.54 5.18 4.90
CA PRO A 527 -6.74 3.92 4.20
C PRO A 527 -6.54 2.73 5.15
N ILE A 528 -7.17 1.60 4.83
CA ILE A 528 -7.14 0.37 5.64
C ILE A 528 -5.68 -0.03 5.92
N LEU A 529 -5.40 -0.25 7.21
CA LEU A 529 -4.05 -0.43 7.74
C LEU A 529 -3.41 -1.73 7.23
N THR A 530 -2.17 -1.63 6.74
CA THR A 530 -1.37 -2.76 6.24
C THR A 530 -0.37 -3.32 7.28
N LYS A 531 -0.19 -2.65 8.43
CA LYS A 531 0.79 -3.03 9.46
C LYS A 531 0.38 -2.55 10.86
N THR A 532 0.73 -3.32 11.89
CA THR A 532 0.64 -2.89 13.28
C THR A 532 1.62 -1.74 13.55
N ARG A 533 1.09 -0.69 14.20
CA ARG A 533 1.81 0.56 14.49
C ARG A 533 2.93 0.30 15.50
N ARG A 534 4.15 0.77 15.22
CA ARG A 534 5.22 0.84 16.22
C ARG A 534 4.94 2.00 17.18
N VAL A 535 4.46 1.68 18.37
CA VAL A 535 4.41 2.66 19.46
C VAL A 535 5.81 2.74 20.07
N ASN A 536 6.50 3.86 19.89
CA ASN A 536 7.82 4.07 20.47
C ASN A 536 7.65 4.35 21.98
N ILE A 537 7.89 3.35 22.82
CA ILE A 537 7.85 3.49 24.28
C ILE A 537 9.16 4.17 24.71
N GLY A 538 9.04 5.30 25.43
CA GLY A 538 10.18 6.03 26.01
C GLY A 538 10.89 5.25 27.12
N ILE A 539 12.01 5.78 27.64
CA ILE A 539 12.63 5.20 28.84
C ILE A 539 11.66 5.40 30.01
N HIS A 540 11.33 4.34 30.74
CA HIS A 540 10.63 4.50 32.01
C HIS A 540 11.58 5.15 33.04
N PRO A 541 11.17 6.17 33.81
CA PRO A 541 12.09 6.89 34.68
C PRO A 541 12.90 6.02 35.64
N TRP A 542 12.29 4.96 36.18
CA TRP A 542 12.93 3.98 37.08
C TRP A 542 14.01 3.13 36.42
N LEU A 543 14.00 3.00 35.10
CA LEU A 543 14.97 2.21 34.34
C LEU A 543 16.15 3.05 33.85
N ARG A 544 16.21 4.34 34.20
CA ARG A 544 17.26 5.27 33.74
C ARG A 544 18.67 4.71 33.93
N GLU A 545 18.99 4.24 35.14
CA GLU A 545 20.32 3.70 35.44
C GLU A 545 20.65 2.48 34.60
N ALA A 546 19.67 1.60 34.36
CA ALA A 546 19.86 0.43 33.51
C ALA A 546 20.14 0.81 32.05
N TYR A 547 19.51 1.87 31.53
CA TYR A 547 19.81 2.38 30.20
C TYR A 547 21.19 3.04 30.09
N CYS A 548 21.63 3.77 31.13
CA CYS A 548 22.99 4.30 31.20
C CYS A 548 24.02 3.16 31.21
N ALA A 549 23.86 2.19 32.13
CA ALA A 549 24.73 1.02 32.23
C ALA A 549 24.79 0.22 30.93
N LEU A 550 23.63 -0.01 30.27
CA LEU A 550 23.57 -0.71 28.99
C LEU A 550 24.34 0.00 27.88
N THR A 551 24.35 1.34 27.90
CA THR A 551 25.01 2.13 26.86
C THR A 551 26.53 2.17 27.05
N SER A 552 26.99 2.16 28.30
CA SER A 552 28.41 2.11 28.66
C SER A 552 28.99 0.68 28.70
N ALA A 553 28.15 -0.35 28.59
CA ALA A 553 28.58 -1.74 28.63
C ALA A 553 29.30 -2.17 27.33
N ASP A 554 30.37 -2.95 27.51
CA ASP A 554 31.08 -3.63 26.43
C ASP A 554 30.24 -4.83 25.92
N LEU A 555 29.32 -4.51 25.01
CA LEU A 555 28.39 -5.45 24.40
C LEU A 555 28.38 -5.21 22.89
N ASP A 556 28.26 -6.31 22.14
CA ASP A 556 27.92 -6.26 20.72
C ASP A 556 26.52 -5.66 20.50
N ASP A 557 26.27 -5.18 19.29
CA ASP A 557 25.03 -4.46 18.94
C ASP A 557 23.78 -5.34 19.06
N GLU A 558 23.90 -6.65 18.83
CA GLU A 558 22.79 -7.59 18.93
C GLU A 558 22.35 -7.77 20.39
N LYS A 559 23.29 -8.03 21.30
CA LYS A 559 23.02 -8.12 22.74
C LYS A 559 22.51 -6.78 23.27
N ARG A 560 23.09 -5.66 22.86
CA ARG A 560 22.64 -4.33 23.27
C ARG A 560 21.19 -4.08 22.84
N ALA A 561 20.83 -4.43 21.60
CA ALA A 561 19.47 -4.34 21.11
C ALA A 561 18.49 -5.26 21.87
N LEU A 562 18.92 -6.48 22.19
CA LEU A 562 18.14 -7.44 22.97
C LEU A 562 17.85 -6.93 24.38
N PHE A 563 18.86 -6.47 25.12
CA PHE A 563 18.69 -5.91 26.47
C PHE A 563 17.83 -4.65 26.45
N ARG A 564 18.03 -3.77 25.46
CA ARG A 564 17.16 -2.60 25.26
C ARG A 564 15.69 -3.02 25.09
N ARG A 565 15.41 -4.05 24.30
CA ARG A 565 14.05 -4.58 24.12
C ARG A 565 13.47 -5.13 25.43
N LYS A 566 14.28 -5.84 26.24
CA LYS A 566 13.86 -6.32 27.57
C LYS A 566 13.54 -5.16 28.52
N LEU A 567 14.39 -4.13 28.58
CA LEU A 567 14.14 -2.94 29.39
C LEU A 567 12.88 -2.19 28.95
N LEU A 568 12.60 -2.11 27.65
CA LEU A 568 11.36 -1.53 27.14
C LEU A 568 10.12 -2.32 27.62
N ASN A 569 10.17 -3.65 27.58
CA ASN A 569 9.07 -4.50 28.03
C ASN A 569 8.81 -4.35 29.53
N ILE A 570 9.88 -4.39 30.35
CA ILE A 570 9.79 -4.18 31.80
C ILE A 570 9.19 -2.79 32.09
N GLY A 571 9.66 -1.76 31.39
CA GLY A 571 9.17 -0.39 31.58
C GLY A 571 7.69 -0.22 31.22
N ALA A 572 7.14 -1.08 30.34
CA ALA A 572 5.72 -1.07 29.97
C ALA A 572 4.81 -1.67 31.05
N GLU A 573 5.36 -2.47 31.97
CA GLU A 573 4.64 -3.07 33.10
C GLU A 573 4.58 -2.13 34.32
N PHE A 574 5.45 -1.11 34.39
CA PHE A 574 5.46 -0.15 35.48
C PHE A 574 4.31 0.86 35.43
N PRO A 575 3.85 1.37 36.59
CA PRO A 575 2.86 2.43 36.64
C PRO A 575 3.40 3.70 35.97
N ARG A 576 2.52 4.45 35.31
CA ARG A 576 2.92 5.72 34.68
C ARG A 576 3.54 6.66 35.71
N ALA A 577 4.75 7.13 35.41
CA ALA A 577 5.44 8.16 36.19
C ALA A 577 5.58 9.45 35.38
N ASN A 578 5.32 10.59 36.01
CA ASN A 578 5.70 11.89 35.45
C ASN A 578 7.23 12.01 35.54
N GLY A 579 7.92 11.96 34.41
CA GLY A 579 9.38 11.91 34.38
C GLY A 579 10.03 13.17 34.94
N ALA A 580 9.48 14.35 34.64
CA ALA A 580 10.02 15.61 35.14
C ALA A 580 9.88 15.70 36.66
N LEU A 581 8.70 15.36 37.20
CA LEU A 581 8.45 15.31 38.64
C LEU A 581 9.35 14.28 39.32
N PHE A 582 9.48 13.08 38.73
CA PHE A 582 10.32 12.01 39.26
C PHE A 582 11.79 12.42 39.38
N TYR A 583 12.33 13.11 38.38
CA TYR A 583 13.75 13.49 38.39
C TYR A 583 14.07 14.77 39.17
N LEU A 584 13.11 15.70 39.28
CA LEU A 584 13.36 17.02 39.88
C LEU A 584 12.86 17.15 41.32
N GLY A 585 11.89 16.32 41.73
CA GLY A 585 11.09 16.56 42.93
C GLY A 585 10.08 17.70 42.74
N GLU A 586 9.15 17.84 43.69
CA GLU A 586 8.00 18.76 43.59
C GLU A 586 8.40 20.23 43.38
N ASP A 587 9.29 20.76 44.21
CA ASP A 587 9.65 22.19 44.19
C ASP A 587 10.30 22.63 42.88
N ASN A 588 11.29 21.87 42.41
CA ASN A 588 12.00 22.17 41.16
C ASN A 588 11.11 21.94 39.93
N TYR A 589 10.21 20.96 39.99
CA TYR A 589 9.22 20.71 38.96
C TYR A 589 8.28 21.91 38.80
N GLU A 590 7.69 22.40 39.89
CA GLU A 590 6.77 23.55 39.84
C GLU A 590 7.48 24.84 39.42
N GLN A 591 8.73 25.06 39.87
CA GLN A 591 9.52 26.20 39.43
C GLN A 591 9.79 26.17 37.92
N LEU A 592 10.19 25.01 37.39
CA LEU A 592 10.45 24.84 35.96
C LEU A 592 9.16 24.95 35.15
N LYS A 593 8.08 24.33 35.61
CA LYS A 593 6.75 24.43 35.00
C LYS A 593 6.31 25.89 34.87
N LYS A 594 6.38 26.66 35.96
CA LYS A 594 6.06 28.10 35.97
C LYS A 594 6.93 28.90 35.00
N LYS A 595 8.22 28.56 34.90
CA LYS A 595 9.13 29.21 33.94
C LYS A 595 8.73 28.89 32.50
N LEU A 596 8.42 27.64 32.18
CA LEU A 596 8.04 27.23 30.83
C LEU A 596 6.65 27.74 30.42
N THR A 597 5.70 27.85 31.35
CA THR A 597 4.36 28.43 31.06
C THR A 597 4.34 29.95 31.03
N SER A 598 5.41 30.61 31.49
CA SER A 598 5.58 32.07 31.36
C SER A 598 6.10 32.51 30.00
N TRP A 599 6.53 31.55 29.19
CA TRP A 599 6.84 31.73 27.77
C TRP A 599 5.57 31.46 26.97
#